data_AF-A0A0Z8JNW2-F1
#
_entry.id   AF-A0A0Z8JNW2-F1
#
_cell.length_a   1.000
_cell.length_b   1.000
_cell.length_c   1.000
_cell.angle_alpha   90.00
_cell.angle_beta   90.00
_cell.angle_gamma   90.00
#
_symmetry.space_group_name_H-M   'P 1'
#
loop_
_entity.id
_entity.type
_entity.pdbx_description
1 polymer ?
#
loop_
_entity_poly.entity_id
_entity_poly.type
_entity_poly.pdbx_seq_one_letter_code
_entity_poly.pdbx_strand_id
1 'polypeptide(L)'
;MQSEYVLLCSPYRYSSVFANSVNRQFIEKELMSVVMPGVNIMTRGLLRTMLETNYGITDYSSLKEEIDKLEDGRYHALEDVSSFIDGIGTPDVKDFYLSLNSLTGSQLIKGFDDCRIIDVLTKSYATRLITKEEFEELFTKQTERIKNSYQTWEQYLASCVMGKLLQYVPSSETITSVEEYVVDVYSFCIAPTNVFSYGTFWANHELANLTALLENFLPEEIVKELKSRQDRVDYKGEIPGLTVPSNDLLASLEGTSIDPTFIDYERYQYLSELADYVFWTPLIENNLEWMIAEKNLQEQDTILLPKEYASLYSARVFWYHYPSYKELHEEHIFAMFEGTLSLNLIFTEEAVYTFKKKLFGKPALVRIPWEQVELSSSLNLWMEESKIHFGKKTISNVSPVLSEIGLNSKAIDDLDSQERKALENEWQQKMNQFLEGIPQRIREFKGK
;
A
#
# COMPACT_ATOMS: atom_id res chain seq x y z
N MET A 1 1.46 9.15 -3.59
CA MET A 1 0.58 9.78 -4.60
C MET A 1 -0.82 9.22 -4.43
N GLN A 2 -1.80 10.10 -4.25
CA GLN A 2 -3.20 9.73 -4.09
C GLN A 2 -4.01 10.18 -5.31
N SER A 3 -4.92 9.33 -5.76
CA SER A 3 -5.83 9.64 -6.87
C SER A 3 -7.14 8.88 -6.70
N GLU A 4 -8.26 9.60 -6.81
CA GLU A 4 -9.60 8.99 -6.81
C GLU A 4 -9.80 7.97 -7.93
N TYR A 5 -9.04 8.07 -9.03
CA TYR A 5 -9.13 7.14 -10.15
C TYR A 5 -8.64 5.73 -9.81
N VAL A 6 -7.92 5.54 -8.71
CA VAL A 6 -7.57 4.20 -8.21
C VAL A 6 -8.82 3.41 -7.78
N LEU A 7 -9.94 4.09 -7.46
CA LEU A 7 -11.22 3.43 -7.21
C LEU A 7 -11.70 2.58 -8.40
N LEU A 8 -11.22 2.85 -9.63
CA LEU A 8 -11.54 2.03 -10.80
C LEU A 8 -11.05 0.58 -10.65
N CYS A 9 -9.99 0.32 -9.87
CA CYS A 9 -9.54 -1.05 -9.56
C CYS A 9 -9.93 -1.50 -8.15
N SER A 10 -10.92 -0.86 -7.51
CA SER A 10 -11.36 -1.26 -6.16
C SER A 10 -11.77 -2.73 -6.02
N PRO A 11 -12.36 -3.42 -7.03
CA PRO A 11 -12.67 -4.84 -6.90
C PRO A 11 -11.46 -5.72 -6.61
N TYR A 12 -10.25 -5.33 -7.01
CA TYR A 12 -9.00 -6.05 -6.69
C TYR A 12 -8.38 -5.67 -5.35
N ARG A 13 -8.96 -4.68 -4.65
CA ARG A 13 -8.45 -4.10 -3.41
C ARG A 13 -9.45 -4.23 -2.26
N TYR A 14 -10.48 -5.06 -2.42
CA TYR A 14 -11.42 -5.28 -1.35
C TYR A 14 -10.74 -5.90 -0.13
N SER A 15 -11.21 -5.50 1.04
CA SER A 15 -10.85 -6.04 2.33
C SER A 15 -12.12 -6.13 3.16
N SER A 16 -12.24 -7.18 3.97
CA SER A 16 -13.41 -7.38 4.84
C SER A 16 -13.64 -6.25 5.83
N VAL A 17 -12.65 -5.36 6.04
CA VAL A 17 -12.79 -4.15 6.84
C VAL A 17 -13.88 -3.22 6.28
N PHE A 18 -14.06 -3.14 4.95
CA PHE A 18 -15.09 -2.32 4.31
C PHE A 18 -16.52 -2.80 4.58
N ALA A 19 -16.70 -3.98 5.18
CA ALA A 19 -17.99 -4.37 5.71
C ALA A 19 -18.44 -3.47 6.88
N ASN A 20 -17.55 -2.67 7.46
CA ASN A 20 -17.83 -1.78 8.58
C ASN A 20 -17.91 -0.31 8.14
N SER A 21 -18.46 0.53 9.00
CA SER A 21 -18.30 1.99 8.89
C SER A 21 -16.82 2.36 9.03
N VAL A 22 -16.23 2.93 7.97
CA VAL A 22 -14.81 3.31 7.92
C VAL A 22 -14.65 4.81 7.70
N ASN A 23 -13.57 5.38 8.22
CA ASN A 23 -13.27 6.79 8.02
C ASN A 23 -12.64 7.06 6.64
N ARG A 24 -12.65 8.35 6.25
CA ARG A 24 -12.08 8.84 4.99
C ARG A 24 -10.59 8.53 4.83
N GLN A 25 -9.80 8.68 5.89
CA GLN A 25 -8.35 8.47 5.83
C GLN A 25 -8.00 7.02 5.48
N PHE A 26 -8.75 6.06 6.00
CA PHE A 26 -8.61 4.65 5.64
C PHE A 26 -8.94 4.40 4.17
N ILE A 27 -10.03 4.99 3.66
CA ILE A 27 -10.38 4.88 2.23
C ILE A 27 -9.29 5.50 1.34
N GLU A 28 -8.80 6.68 1.69
CA GLU A 28 -7.72 7.35 0.95
C GLU A 28 -6.46 6.48 0.91
N LYS A 29 -6.13 5.81 2.02
CA LYS A 29 -4.98 4.91 2.12
C LYS A 29 -5.16 3.62 1.32
N GLU A 30 -6.29 2.93 1.47
CA GLU A 30 -6.51 1.60 0.90
C GLU A 30 -6.96 1.63 -0.57
N LEU A 31 -7.79 2.62 -0.94
CA LEU A 31 -8.47 2.66 -2.24
C LEU A 31 -8.09 3.85 -3.12
N MET A 32 -7.39 4.86 -2.60
CA MET A 32 -6.93 6.01 -3.41
C MET A 32 -5.41 6.12 -3.52
N SER A 33 -4.66 5.39 -2.68
CA SER A 33 -3.21 5.32 -2.82
C SER A 33 -2.83 4.55 -4.06
N VAL A 34 -1.97 5.14 -4.89
CA VAL A 34 -1.45 4.48 -6.09
C VAL A 34 -0.58 3.27 -5.71
N VAL A 35 0.13 3.37 -4.59
CA VAL A 35 0.86 2.25 -3.99
C VAL A 35 -0.07 1.53 -3.02
N MET A 36 -0.36 0.26 -3.27
CA MET A 36 -1.19 -0.55 -2.39
C MET A 36 -0.61 -0.60 -0.96
N PRO A 37 -1.44 -0.48 0.08
CA PRO A 37 -0.99 -0.72 1.45
C PRO A 37 -0.42 -2.14 1.61
N GLY A 38 0.61 -2.27 2.45
CA GLY A 38 1.32 -3.54 2.63
C GLY A 38 2.38 -3.84 1.56
N VAL A 39 2.56 -2.98 0.56
CA VAL A 39 3.73 -3.05 -0.34
C VAL A 39 4.99 -2.65 0.44
N ASN A 40 5.88 -3.63 0.61
CA ASN A 40 7.21 -3.52 1.17
C ASN A 40 8.17 -4.32 0.27
N ILE A 41 9.45 -4.36 0.62
CA ILE A 41 10.47 -5.05 -0.19
C ILE A 41 10.11 -6.52 -0.47
N MET A 42 9.58 -7.24 0.52
CA MET A 42 9.20 -8.65 0.34
C MET A 42 7.97 -8.80 -0.56
N THR A 43 6.90 -8.05 -0.29
CA THR A 43 5.66 -8.15 -1.07
C THR A 43 5.82 -7.58 -2.48
N ARG A 44 6.77 -6.66 -2.69
CA ARG A 44 7.10 -6.14 -4.02
C ARG A 44 7.68 -7.22 -4.93
N GLY A 45 8.57 -8.06 -4.42
CA GLY A 45 9.09 -9.21 -5.16
C GLY A 45 7.98 -10.17 -5.60
N LEU A 46 7.04 -10.47 -4.71
CA LEU A 46 5.86 -11.28 -5.03
C LEU A 46 4.98 -10.63 -6.11
N LEU A 47 4.72 -9.32 -6.00
CA LEU A 47 3.94 -8.59 -6.99
C LEU A 47 4.61 -8.57 -8.37
N ARG A 48 5.94 -8.46 -8.44
CA ARG A 48 6.68 -8.60 -9.72
C ARG A 48 6.48 -9.99 -10.33
N THR A 49 6.61 -11.05 -9.53
CA THR A 49 6.35 -12.42 -9.99
C THR A 49 4.91 -12.60 -10.48
N MET A 50 3.93 -11.98 -9.81
CA MET A 50 2.53 -12.00 -10.25
C MET A 50 2.34 -11.28 -11.59
N LEU A 51 2.95 -10.11 -11.78
CA LEU A 51 2.91 -9.35 -13.03
C LEU A 51 3.52 -10.13 -14.19
N GLU A 52 4.68 -10.75 -13.96
CA GLU A 52 5.36 -11.57 -14.96
C GLU A 52 4.56 -12.84 -15.29
N THR A 53 4.11 -13.59 -14.27
CA THR A 53 3.46 -14.89 -14.47
C THR A 53 2.07 -14.76 -15.07
N ASN A 54 1.29 -13.76 -14.64
CA ASN A 54 -0.10 -13.63 -15.07
C ASN A 54 -0.26 -12.79 -16.35
N TYR A 55 0.65 -11.84 -16.58
CA TYR A 55 0.51 -10.85 -17.66
C TYR A 55 1.75 -10.74 -18.56
N GLY A 56 2.86 -11.41 -18.24
CA GLY A 56 4.11 -11.26 -18.98
C GLY A 56 4.78 -9.90 -18.82
N ILE A 57 4.38 -9.12 -17.80
CA ILE A 57 4.89 -7.75 -17.59
C ILE A 57 6.20 -7.82 -16.81
N THR A 58 7.28 -7.37 -17.43
CA THR A 58 8.63 -7.33 -16.85
C THR A 58 9.31 -5.96 -16.97
N ASP A 59 8.74 -5.05 -17.77
CA ASP A 59 9.24 -3.70 -18.03
C ASP A 59 8.12 -2.79 -18.59
N TYR A 60 8.46 -1.53 -18.88
CA TYR A 60 7.55 -0.56 -19.48
C TYR A 60 6.99 -1.01 -20.86
N SER A 61 7.79 -1.70 -21.68
CA SER A 61 7.37 -2.09 -23.04
C SER A 61 6.32 -3.21 -23.00
N SER A 62 6.57 -4.24 -22.20
CA SER A 62 5.65 -5.35 -21.95
C SER A 62 4.36 -4.88 -21.25
N LEU A 63 4.45 -3.89 -20.35
CA LEU A 63 3.28 -3.23 -19.77
C LEU A 63 2.40 -2.57 -20.83
N LYS A 64 2.98 -1.80 -21.76
CA LYS A 64 2.22 -1.16 -22.84
C LYS A 64 1.57 -2.20 -23.75
N GLU A 65 2.30 -3.24 -24.12
CA GLU A 65 1.76 -4.32 -24.93
C GLU A 65 0.56 -4.99 -24.23
N GLU A 66 0.64 -5.21 -22.92
CA GLU A 66 -0.46 -5.78 -22.16
C GLU A 66 -1.68 -4.83 -22.07
N ILE A 67 -1.44 -3.54 -21.84
CA ILE A 67 -2.51 -2.53 -21.87
C ILE A 67 -3.21 -2.53 -23.24
N ASP A 68 -2.44 -2.55 -24.33
CA ASP A 68 -2.98 -2.60 -25.68
C ASP A 68 -3.79 -3.89 -25.93
N LYS A 69 -3.33 -5.05 -25.43
CA LYS A 69 -4.09 -6.32 -25.50
C LYS A 69 -5.42 -6.25 -24.75
N LEU A 70 -5.42 -5.65 -23.56
CA LEU A 70 -6.61 -5.46 -22.74
C LEU A 70 -7.59 -4.48 -23.42
N GLU A 71 -7.09 -3.37 -23.97
CA GLU A 71 -7.90 -2.41 -24.73
C GLU A 71 -8.53 -3.01 -25.99
N ASP A 72 -7.77 -3.85 -26.71
CA ASP A 72 -8.22 -4.54 -27.93
C ASP A 72 -9.17 -5.72 -27.64
N GLY A 73 -9.43 -6.04 -26.36
CA GLY A 73 -10.30 -7.15 -25.98
C GLY A 73 -9.74 -8.53 -26.31
N ARG A 74 -8.42 -8.70 -26.34
CA ARG A 74 -7.78 -9.97 -26.77
C ARG A 74 -8.07 -11.17 -25.87
N TYR A 75 -8.55 -10.92 -24.65
CA TYR A 75 -8.94 -11.95 -23.69
C TYR A 75 -10.44 -12.27 -23.72
N HIS A 76 -11.18 -11.67 -24.65
CA HIS A 76 -12.60 -11.93 -24.80
C HIS A 76 -12.79 -13.33 -25.38
N ALA A 77 -13.40 -14.22 -24.59
CA ALA A 77 -13.73 -15.58 -25.03
C ALA A 77 -14.98 -15.62 -25.93
N LEU A 78 -15.75 -14.53 -25.95
CA LEU A 78 -17.00 -14.40 -26.68
C LEU A 78 -16.89 -13.23 -27.65
N GLU A 79 -17.08 -13.52 -28.94
CA GLU A 79 -17.15 -12.49 -29.99
C GLU A 79 -18.46 -11.67 -29.91
N ASP A 80 -19.53 -12.25 -29.33
CA ASP A 80 -20.83 -11.59 -29.16
C ASP A 80 -21.53 -12.02 -27.87
N VAL A 81 -21.67 -11.07 -26.94
CA VAL A 81 -22.39 -11.24 -25.66
C VAL A 81 -23.88 -11.55 -25.91
N SER A 82 -24.50 -10.99 -26.94
CA SER A 82 -25.93 -11.20 -27.22
C SER A 82 -26.19 -12.66 -27.61
N SER A 83 -25.37 -13.20 -28.51
CA SER A 83 -25.41 -14.61 -28.90
C SER A 83 -25.22 -15.56 -27.72
N PHE A 84 -24.32 -15.23 -26.77
CA PHE A 84 -24.15 -16.01 -25.54
C PHE A 84 -25.44 -16.02 -24.70
N ILE A 85 -26.00 -14.85 -24.43
CA ILE A 85 -27.23 -14.72 -23.62
C ILE A 85 -28.39 -15.47 -24.27
N ASP A 86 -28.50 -15.41 -25.60
CA ASP A 86 -29.55 -16.13 -26.33
C ASP A 86 -29.42 -17.64 -26.27
N GLY A 87 -28.20 -18.16 -26.13
CA GLY A 87 -27.91 -19.58 -25.94
C GLY A 87 -28.24 -20.13 -24.55
N ILE A 88 -28.55 -19.27 -23.56
CA ILE A 88 -28.87 -19.71 -22.19
C ILE A 88 -30.27 -20.33 -22.17
N GLY A 89 -30.33 -21.65 -21.93
CA GLY A 89 -31.59 -22.41 -21.88
C GLY A 89 -32.35 -22.32 -20.55
N THR A 90 -31.69 -21.91 -19.46
CA THR A 90 -32.31 -21.77 -18.13
C THR A 90 -32.89 -20.36 -17.99
N PRO A 91 -34.22 -20.19 -17.86
CA PRO A 91 -34.86 -18.85 -17.85
C PRO A 91 -34.29 -17.91 -16.79
N ASP A 92 -34.18 -18.35 -15.54
CA ASP A 92 -33.69 -17.49 -14.44
C ASP A 92 -32.24 -17.01 -14.67
N VAL A 93 -31.39 -17.88 -15.23
CA VAL A 93 -30.01 -17.54 -15.58
C VAL A 93 -29.99 -16.55 -16.74
N LYS A 94 -30.85 -16.74 -17.76
CA LYS A 94 -30.97 -15.83 -18.89
C LYS A 94 -31.43 -14.44 -18.44
N ASP A 95 -32.43 -14.39 -17.56
CA ASP A 95 -32.99 -13.15 -17.02
C ASP A 95 -31.95 -12.37 -16.19
N PHE A 96 -31.11 -13.07 -15.42
CA PHE A 96 -29.96 -12.46 -14.74
C PHE A 96 -29.01 -11.79 -15.73
N TYR A 97 -28.55 -12.51 -16.75
CA TYR A 97 -27.61 -11.94 -17.73
C TYR A 97 -28.22 -10.81 -18.57
N LEU A 98 -29.51 -10.89 -18.92
CA LEU A 98 -30.23 -9.80 -19.59
C LEU A 98 -30.28 -8.54 -18.72
N SER A 99 -30.58 -8.71 -17.43
CA SER A 99 -30.61 -7.61 -16.46
C SER A 99 -29.22 -7.00 -16.25
N LEU A 100 -28.20 -7.84 -16.11
CA LEU A 100 -26.81 -7.38 -16.00
C LEU A 100 -26.37 -6.63 -17.25
N ASN A 101 -26.66 -7.18 -18.43
CA ASN A 101 -26.34 -6.57 -19.72
C ASN A 101 -26.96 -5.17 -19.85
N SER A 102 -28.22 -5.02 -19.44
CA SER A 102 -28.90 -3.73 -19.43
C SER A 102 -28.19 -2.69 -18.55
N LEU A 103 -27.62 -3.10 -17.40
CA LEU A 103 -26.88 -2.20 -16.52
C LEU A 103 -25.53 -1.77 -17.11
N THR A 104 -24.88 -2.62 -17.93
CA THR A 104 -23.60 -2.27 -18.56
C THR A 104 -23.71 -1.20 -19.65
N GLY A 105 -24.91 -1.02 -20.22
CA GLY A 105 -25.12 -0.16 -21.38
C GLY A 105 -24.31 -0.65 -22.59
N SER A 106 -23.61 0.26 -23.28
CA SER A 106 -22.78 -0.08 -24.46
C SER A 106 -21.41 -0.66 -24.11
N GLN A 107 -21.03 -0.72 -22.83
CA GLN A 107 -19.68 -1.12 -22.43
C GLN A 107 -19.52 -2.63 -22.25
N LEU A 108 -20.62 -3.36 -22.06
CA LEU A 108 -20.65 -4.83 -22.03
C LEU A 108 -19.60 -5.39 -21.04
N ILE A 109 -18.61 -6.13 -21.53
CA ILE A 109 -17.56 -6.79 -20.74
C ILE A 109 -16.31 -5.92 -20.51
N LYS A 110 -16.25 -4.73 -21.10
CA LYS A 110 -15.03 -3.89 -21.15
C LYS A 110 -14.59 -3.38 -19.78
N GLY A 111 -15.52 -3.19 -18.85
CA GLY A 111 -15.22 -2.72 -17.50
C GLY A 111 -14.22 -3.61 -16.78
N PHE A 112 -14.24 -4.92 -17.05
CA PHE A 112 -13.28 -5.85 -16.46
C PHE A 112 -11.86 -5.62 -16.96
N ASP A 113 -11.68 -5.31 -18.25
CA ASP A 113 -10.36 -4.98 -18.81
C ASP A 113 -9.87 -3.64 -18.32
N ASP A 114 -10.77 -2.65 -18.28
CA ASP A 114 -10.50 -1.32 -17.76
C ASP A 114 -10.05 -1.38 -16.28
N CYS A 115 -10.70 -2.22 -15.47
CA CYS A 115 -10.31 -2.51 -14.09
C CYS A 115 -8.90 -3.13 -14.01
N ARG A 116 -8.63 -4.14 -14.85
CA ARG A 116 -7.31 -4.80 -14.92
C ARG A 116 -6.20 -3.84 -15.35
N ILE A 117 -6.46 -2.97 -16.33
CA ILE A 117 -5.51 -1.96 -16.80
C ILE A 117 -5.05 -1.08 -15.63
N ILE A 118 -5.99 -0.59 -14.82
CA ILE A 118 -5.66 0.25 -13.65
C ILE A 118 -4.92 -0.58 -12.57
N ASP A 119 -5.33 -1.83 -12.35
CA ASP A 119 -4.65 -2.74 -11.42
C ASP A 119 -3.19 -3.00 -11.82
N VAL A 120 -2.92 -3.41 -13.06
CA VAL A 120 -1.55 -3.68 -13.53
C VAL A 120 -0.70 -2.41 -13.60
N LEU A 121 -1.28 -1.25 -13.91
CA LEU A 121 -0.58 0.04 -13.86
C LEU A 121 -0.13 0.36 -12.42
N THR A 122 -1.06 0.30 -11.46
CA THR A 122 -0.75 0.61 -10.07
C THR A 122 0.24 -0.40 -9.47
N LYS A 123 0.12 -1.69 -9.81
CA LYS A 123 1.09 -2.73 -9.42
C LYS A 123 2.45 -2.53 -10.10
N SER A 124 2.51 -2.17 -11.37
CA SER A 124 3.77 -1.93 -12.08
C SER A 124 4.52 -0.73 -11.50
N TYR A 125 3.79 0.32 -11.13
CA TYR A 125 4.37 1.46 -10.42
C TYR A 125 4.80 1.12 -8.99
N ALA A 126 3.94 0.44 -8.22
CA ALA A 126 4.26 -0.01 -6.87
C ALA A 126 5.46 -0.97 -6.83
N THR A 127 5.66 -1.73 -7.91
CA THR A 127 6.80 -2.62 -8.11
C THR A 127 8.00 -1.98 -8.79
N ARG A 128 7.92 -0.69 -9.12
CA ARG A 128 9.01 0.07 -9.73
C ARG A 128 9.50 -0.53 -11.06
N LEU A 129 8.61 -1.19 -11.79
CA LEU A 129 8.86 -1.61 -13.17
C LEU A 129 8.81 -0.43 -14.14
N ILE A 130 8.15 0.65 -13.73
CA ILE A 130 8.01 1.89 -14.48
C ILE A 130 8.32 3.10 -13.59
N THR A 131 8.75 4.19 -14.21
CA THR A 131 9.01 5.46 -13.52
C THR A 131 7.71 6.17 -13.15
N LYS A 132 7.83 7.25 -12.38
CA LYS A 132 6.69 8.11 -12.05
C LYS A 132 6.13 8.78 -13.30
N GLU A 133 7.00 9.27 -14.18
CA GLU A 133 6.61 9.96 -15.40
C GLU A 133 5.89 9.00 -16.36
N GLU A 134 6.40 7.78 -16.51
CA GLU A 134 5.78 6.70 -17.30
C GLU A 134 4.41 6.30 -16.73
N PHE A 135 4.31 6.16 -15.41
CA PHE A 135 3.04 5.89 -14.74
C PHE A 135 2.06 7.03 -14.95
N GLU A 136 2.45 8.28 -14.71
CA GLU A 136 1.56 9.44 -14.87
C GLU A 136 1.03 9.56 -16.30
N GLU A 137 1.88 9.32 -17.31
CA GLU A 137 1.47 9.30 -18.72
C GLU A 137 0.40 8.24 -18.99
N LEU A 138 0.69 6.97 -18.67
CA LEU A 138 -0.21 5.85 -18.95
C LEU A 138 -1.48 5.92 -18.10
N PHE A 139 -1.35 6.19 -16.81
CA PHE A 139 -2.47 6.27 -15.88
C PHE A 139 -3.43 7.38 -16.31
N THR A 140 -2.95 8.60 -16.59
CA THR A 140 -3.81 9.71 -17.03
C THR A 140 -4.55 9.37 -18.33
N LYS A 141 -3.85 8.77 -19.31
CA LYS A 141 -4.47 8.34 -20.58
C LYS A 141 -5.62 7.36 -20.31
N GLN A 142 -5.37 6.33 -19.49
CA GLN A 142 -6.35 5.29 -19.22
C GLN A 142 -7.53 5.78 -18.38
N THR A 143 -7.27 6.56 -17.34
CA THR A 143 -8.32 7.05 -16.45
C THR A 143 -9.26 8.01 -17.18
N GLU A 144 -8.74 8.88 -18.06
CA GLU A 144 -9.59 9.73 -18.90
C GLU A 144 -10.37 8.92 -19.94
N ARG A 145 -9.78 7.89 -20.56
CA ARG A 145 -10.51 6.99 -21.47
C ARG A 145 -11.68 6.31 -20.75
N ILE A 146 -11.43 5.76 -19.56
CA ILE A 146 -12.42 5.03 -18.76
C ILE A 146 -13.52 5.99 -18.28
N LYS A 147 -13.15 7.11 -17.65
CA LYS A 147 -14.10 8.15 -17.20
C LYS A 147 -15.07 8.58 -18.29
N ASN A 148 -14.60 8.74 -19.52
CA ASN A 148 -15.42 9.16 -20.66
C ASN A 148 -16.26 8.01 -21.28
N SER A 149 -16.00 6.75 -20.90
CA SER A 149 -16.71 5.57 -21.43
C SER A 149 -17.96 5.18 -20.62
N TYR A 150 -17.99 5.52 -19.33
CA TYR A 150 -19.12 5.20 -18.43
C TYR A 150 -19.76 6.48 -17.87
N GLN A 151 -20.97 6.35 -17.36
CA GLN A 151 -21.75 7.46 -16.79
C GLN A 151 -21.88 7.39 -15.27
N THR A 152 -21.81 6.18 -14.70
CA THR A 152 -22.01 5.93 -13.27
C THR A 152 -21.08 4.81 -12.78
N TRP A 153 -20.85 4.78 -11.46
CA TRP A 153 -20.17 3.67 -10.82
C TRP A 153 -20.92 2.35 -10.98
N GLU A 154 -22.26 2.37 -10.90
CA GLU A 154 -23.10 1.19 -11.10
C GLU A 154 -22.90 0.57 -12.49
N GLN A 155 -22.88 1.40 -13.54
CA GLN A 155 -22.63 0.93 -14.91
C GLN A 155 -21.25 0.30 -15.05
N TYR A 156 -20.23 0.96 -14.48
CA TYR A 156 -18.84 0.49 -14.51
C TYR A 156 -18.69 -0.86 -13.80
N LEU A 157 -19.18 -0.97 -12.56
CA LEU A 157 -19.09 -2.20 -11.77
C LEU A 157 -19.92 -3.34 -12.38
N ALA A 158 -21.08 -3.05 -12.97
CA ALA A 158 -21.85 -4.04 -13.72
C ALA A 158 -21.04 -4.57 -14.91
N SER A 159 -20.35 -3.70 -15.64
CA SER A 159 -19.46 -4.08 -16.74
C SER A 159 -18.25 -4.90 -16.26
N CYS A 160 -17.69 -4.57 -15.10
CA CYS A 160 -16.66 -5.37 -14.43
C CYS A 160 -17.14 -6.79 -14.11
N VAL A 161 -18.32 -6.93 -13.50
CA VAL A 161 -18.90 -8.24 -13.17
C VAL A 161 -19.20 -9.04 -14.44
N MET A 162 -19.83 -8.40 -15.43
CA MET A 162 -20.16 -9.03 -16.71
C MET A 162 -18.89 -9.56 -17.39
N GLY A 163 -17.82 -8.76 -17.44
CA GLY A 163 -16.55 -9.21 -18.00
C GLY A 163 -15.92 -10.35 -17.22
N LYS A 164 -15.93 -10.31 -15.88
CA LYS A 164 -15.39 -11.41 -15.07
C LYS A 164 -16.14 -12.73 -15.25
N LEU A 165 -17.46 -12.68 -15.44
CA LEU A 165 -18.31 -13.85 -15.66
C LEU A 165 -18.09 -14.49 -17.04
N LEU A 166 -17.77 -13.68 -18.05
CA LEU A 166 -17.81 -14.10 -19.45
C LEU A 166 -16.44 -14.24 -20.11
N GLN A 167 -15.40 -13.57 -19.61
CA GLN A 167 -14.07 -13.66 -20.18
C GLN A 167 -13.32 -14.91 -19.70
N TYR A 168 -12.50 -15.49 -20.58
CA TYR A 168 -11.60 -16.57 -20.19
C TYR A 168 -10.38 -15.99 -19.49
N VAL A 169 -10.28 -16.25 -18.18
CA VAL A 169 -9.08 -15.97 -17.40
C VAL A 169 -8.52 -17.30 -16.92
N PRO A 170 -7.30 -17.71 -17.35
CA PRO A 170 -6.67 -18.91 -16.84
C PRO A 170 -6.65 -18.89 -15.31
N SER A 171 -7.05 -19.99 -14.67
CA SER A 171 -6.95 -20.11 -13.22
C SER A 171 -5.49 -20.16 -12.80
N SER A 172 -5.11 -19.31 -11.85
CA SER A 172 -3.78 -19.27 -11.22
C SER A 172 -3.99 -18.99 -9.73
N GLU A 173 -3.10 -19.48 -8.86
CA GLU A 173 -3.16 -19.20 -7.41
C GLU A 173 -3.11 -17.69 -7.10
N THR A 174 -2.67 -16.88 -8.05
CA THR A 174 -2.50 -15.43 -7.91
C THR A 174 -3.57 -14.62 -8.65
N ILE A 175 -4.53 -15.29 -9.31
CA ILE A 175 -5.64 -14.65 -10.03
C ILE A 175 -6.92 -14.83 -9.20
N THR A 176 -7.52 -13.73 -8.79
CA THR A 176 -8.82 -13.69 -8.10
C THR A 176 -9.85 -14.53 -8.85
N SER A 177 -10.56 -15.41 -8.15
CA SER A 177 -11.58 -16.26 -8.77
C SER A 177 -12.79 -15.44 -9.25
N VAL A 178 -13.66 -16.03 -10.07
CA VAL A 178 -14.94 -15.38 -10.45
C VAL A 178 -15.82 -15.15 -9.23
N GLU A 179 -15.93 -16.17 -8.37
CA GLU A 179 -16.74 -16.11 -7.15
C GLU A 179 -16.26 -15.01 -6.21
N GLU A 180 -14.96 -14.98 -5.90
CA GLU A 180 -14.33 -13.98 -5.04
C GLU A 180 -14.54 -12.56 -5.59
N TYR A 181 -14.29 -12.36 -6.89
CA TYR A 181 -14.44 -11.04 -7.50
C TYR A 181 -15.90 -10.54 -7.46
N VAL A 182 -16.89 -11.40 -7.70
CA VAL A 182 -18.31 -11.02 -7.62
C VAL A 182 -18.72 -10.75 -6.17
N VAL A 183 -18.21 -11.55 -5.21
CA VAL A 183 -18.40 -11.33 -3.79
C VAL A 183 -17.81 -9.99 -3.34
N ASP A 184 -16.63 -9.62 -3.83
CA ASP A 184 -15.96 -8.36 -3.48
C ASP A 184 -16.73 -7.15 -4.03
N VAL A 185 -17.19 -7.21 -5.28
CA VAL A 185 -18.05 -6.16 -5.87
C VAL A 185 -19.36 -6.03 -5.08
N TYR A 186 -20.03 -7.15 -4.79
CA TYR A 186 -21.26 -7.13 -3.99
C TYR A 186 -21.01 -6.57 -2.59
N SER A 187 -19.88 -6.92 -1.96
CA SER A 187 -19.51 -6.42 -0.64
C SER A 187 -19.35 -4.91 -0.61
N PHE A 188 -18.78 -4.30 -1.66
CA PHE A 188 -18.79 -2.84 -1.81
C PHE A 188 -20.19 -2.26 -2.04
N CYS A 189 -21.05 -2.96 -2.79
CA CYS A 189 -22.41 -2.52 -3.06
C CYS A 189 -23.28 -2.42 -1.78
N ILE A 190 -22.99 -3.24 -0.78
CA ILE A 190 -23.71 -3.24 0.49
C ILE A 190 -22.95 -2.52 1.62
N ALA A 191 -21.69 -2.14 1.43
CA ALA A 191 -20.85 -1.55 2.47
C ALA A 191 -21.52 -0.36 3.19
N PRO A 192 -21.45 -0.27 4.54
CA PRO A 192 -22.07 0.83 5.29
C PRO A 192 -21.55 2.21 4.89
N THR A 193 -20.27 2.28 4.48
CA THR A 193 -19.66 3.48 3.91
C THR A 193 -19.55 3.32 2.40
N ASN A 194 -20.28 4.14 1.64
CA ASN A 194 -20.16 4.15 0.19
C ASN A 194 -18.82 4.76 -0.23
N VAL A 195 -17.82 3.91 -0.47
CA VAL A 195 -16.46 4.33 -0.86
C VAL A 195 -16.44 5.10 -2.19
N PHE A 196 -17.39 4.85 -3.09
CA PHE A 196 -17.46 5.52 -4.39
C PHE A 196 -17.94 6.97 -4.30
N SER A 197 -18.62 7.34 -3.21
CA SER A 197 -19.01 8.73 -2.93
C SER A 197 -17.83 9.70 -2.78
N TYR A 198 -16.63 9.16 -2.58
CA TYR A 198 -15.39 9.94 -2.53
C TYR A 198 -14.78 10.19 -3.92
N GLY A 199 -15.26 9.52 -4.97
CA GLY A 199 -14.90 9.80 -6.35
C GLY A 199 -15.79 10.90 -6.95
N THR A 200 -15.17 11.90 -7.56
CA THR A 200 -15.86 13.12 -8.02
C THR A 200 -16.19 13.12 -9.51
N PHE A 201 -15.62 12.21 -10.30
CA PHE A 201 -15.77 12.22 -11.76
C PHE A 201 -17.07 11.60 -12.30
N TRP A 202 -17.78 10.76 -11.52
CA TRP A 202 -19.16 10.37 -11.79
C TRP A 202 -20.05 10.79 -10.62
N ALA A 203 -21.06 11.61 -10.91
CA ALA A 203 -21.86 12.28 -9.87
C ALA A 203 -22.88 11.36 -9.17
N ASN A 204 -23.27 10.25 -9.80
CA ASN A 204 -24.18 9.27 -9.20
C ASN A 204 -23.38 8.09 -8.62
N HIS A 205 -23.51 7.91 -7.31
CA HIS A 205 -22.84 6.86 -6.53
C HIS A 205 -23.79 5.77 -6.04
N GLU A 206 -25.06 5.79 -6.46
CA GLU A 206 -26.03 4.74 -6.13
C GLU A 206 -25.68 3.44 -6.85
N LEU A 207 -25.79 2.31 -6.12
CA LEU A 207 -25.47 0.96 -6.61
C LEU A 207 -26.68 0.00 -6.49
N ALA A 208 -27.88 0.52 -6.22
CA ALA A 208 -29.01 -0.26 -5.76
C ALA A 208 -29.49 -1.34 -6.75
N ASN A 209 -29.44 -1.08 -8.06
CA ASN A 209 -29.85 -2.05 -9.07
C ASN A 209 -28.83 -3.19 -9.16
N LEU A 210 -27.54 -2.86 -9.14
CA LEU A 210 -26.48 -3.87 -9.12
C LEU A 210 -26.53 -4.68 -7.82
N THR A 211 -26.75 -4.03 -6.67
CA THR A 211 -26.93 -4.71 -5.38
C THR A 211 -28.02 -5.76 -5.45
N ALA A 212 -29.23 -5.38 -5.91
CA ALA A 212 -30.37 -6.29 -5.99
C ALA A 212 -30.11 -7.44 -6.98
N LEU A 213 -29.41 -7.17 -8.08
CA LEU A 213 -29.08 -8.17 -9.08
C LEU A 213 -28.09 -9.21 -8.55
N LEU A 214 -27.00 -8.77 -7.92
CA LEU A 214 -25.98 -9.66 -7.35
C LEU A 214 -26.50 -10.44 -6.15
N GLU A 215 -27.36 -9.85 -5.33
CA GLU A 215 -27.99 -10.52 -4.20
C GLU A 215 -28.83 -11.74 -4.64
N ASN A 216 -29.51 -11.66 -5.79
CA ASN A 216 -30.27 -12.78 -6.34
C ASN A 216 -29.40 -13.83 -7.04
N PHE A 217 -28.18 -13.46 -7.44
CA PHE A 217 -27.23 -14.37 -8.11
C PHE A 217 -26.38 -15.17 -7.13
N LEU A 218 -25.97 -14.52 -6.03
CA LEU A 218 -25.12 -15.15 -5.02
C LEU A 218 -25.90 -16.17 -4.17
N PRO A 219 -25.25 -17.25 -3.70
CA PRO A 219 -25.86 -18.18 -2.76
C PRO A 219 -26.41 -17.48 -1.51
N GLU A 220 -27.59 -17.91 -1.06
CA GLU A 220 -28.29 -17.29 0.08
C GLU A 220 -27.42 -17.30 1.36
N GLU A 221 -26.62 -18.35 1.58
CA GLU A 221 -25.71 -18.41 2.74
C GLU A 221 -24.64 -17.33 2.70
N ILE A 222 -24.05 -17.07 1.52
CA ILE A 222 -23.04 -16.03 1.31
C ILE A 222 -23.65 -14.65 1.54
N VAL A 223 -24.83 -14.39 0.98
CA VAL A 223 -25.57 -13.13 1.17
C VAL A 223 -25.85 -12.88 2.65
N LYS A 224 -26.36 -13.88 3.37
CA LYS A 224 -26.63 -13.79 4.81
C LYS A 224 -25.36 -13.53 5.61
N GLU A 225 -24.29 -14.24 5.28
CA GLU A 225 -23.00 -14.08 5.94
C GLU A 225 -22.47 -12.65 5.78
N LEU A 226 -22.41 -12.12 4.56
CA LEU A 226 -21.89 -10.79 4.27
C LEU A 226 -22.71 -9.70 4.96
N LYS A 227 -24.05 -9.78 4.90
CA LYS A 227 -24.93 -8.85 5.63
C LYS A 227 -24.74 -8.95 7.14
N SER A 228 -24.48 -10.15 7.68
CA SER A 228 -24.26 -10.32 9.13
C SER A 228 -22.96 -9.70 9.64
N ARG A 229 -22.00 -9.40 8.75
CA ARG A 229 -20.70 -8.79 9.08
C ARG A 229 -20.76 -7.27 9.13
N GLN A 230 -21.86 -6.67 8.68
CA GLN A 230 -21.98 -5.23 8.56
C GLN A 230 -22.04 -4.51 9.90
N ASP A 231 -21.35 -3.37 9.97
CA ASP A 231 -21.33 -2.47 11.14
C ASP A 231 -21.07 -3.19 12.48
N ARG A 232 -20.26 -4.26 12.46
CA ARG A 232 -19.84 -4.95 13.69
C ARG A 232 -18.84 -4.11 14.49
N VAL A 233 -18.08 -3.25 13.82
CA VAL A 233 -17.09 -2.35 14.39
C VAL A 233 -17.30 -0.96 13.81
N ASP A 234 -17.21 0.10 14.61
CA ASP A 234 -17.27 1.48 14.13
C ASP A 234 -15.86 2.08 14.11
N TYR A 235 -15.30 2.27 12.91
CA TYR A 235 -13.97 2.85 12.71
C TYR A 235 -14.00 4.35 12.38
N LYS A 236 -15.11 5.07 12.67
CA LYS A 236 -15.22 6.51 12.38
C LYS A 236 -14.14 7.37 13.06
N GLY A 237 -13.49 6.88 14.10
CA GLY A 237 -12.39 7.57 14.81
C GLY A 237 -11.03 6.87 14.76
N GLU A 238 -10.88 5.74 14.07
CA GLU A 238 -9.66 4.91 14.12
C GLU A 238 -9.27 4.43 12.72
N ILE A 239 -7.98 4.23 12.42
CA ILE A 239 -7.56 3.63 11.15
C ILE A 239 -7.43 2.10 11.32
N PRO A 240 -8.34 1.28 10.73
CA PRO A 240 -8.28 -0.17 10.83
C PRO A 240 -6.91 -0.75 10.46
N GLY A 241 -6.47 -1.77 11.21
CA GLY A 241 -5.18 -2.43 10.97
C GLY A 241 -3.96 -1.68 11.50
N LEU A 242 -4.10 -0.43 11.97
CA LEU A 242 -3.11 0.25 12.82
C LEU A 242 -3.42 0.10 14.32
N THR A 243 -4.61 -0.41 14.67
CA THR A 243 -5.16 -0.36 16.02
C THR A 243 -4.66 -1.44 16.98
N VAL A 244 -4.18 -2.58 16.45
CA VAL A 244 -3.75 -3.73 17.27
C VAL A 244 -2.42 -4.33 16.81
N PRO A 245 -1.55 -4.77 17.73
CA PRO A 245 -0.35 -5.56 17.41
C PRO A 245 -0.73 -6.85 16.67
N SER A 246 0.12 -7.31 15.75
CA SER A 246 -0.09 -8.62 15.13
C SER A 246 0.12 -9.75 16.15
N ASN A 247 -0.52 -10.90 15.91
CA ASN A 247 -0.28 -12.10 16.73
C ASN A 247 1.20 -12.53 16.70
N ASP A 248 1.89 -12.33 15.58
CA ASP A 248 3.31 -12.66 15.45
C ASP A 248 4.18 -11.74 16.30
N LEU A 249 3.88 -10.44 16.36
CA LEU A 249 4.56 -9.50 17.25
C LEU A 249 4.32 -9.85 18.71
N LEU A 250 3.06 -10.11 19.11
CA LEU A 250 2.74 -10.53 20.47
C LEU A 250 3.50 -11.81 20.86
N ALA A 251 3.45 -12.84 20.03
CA ALA A 251 4.18 -14.09 20.26
C ALA A 251 5.70 -13.87 20.33
N SER A 252 6.24 -12.97 19.52
CA SER A 252 7.67 -12.63 19.54
C SER A 252 8.12 -11.92 20.83
N LEU A 253 7.18 -11.26 21.53
CA LEU A 253 7.41 -10.54 22.77
C LEU A 253 7.20 -11.43 24.00
N GLU A 254 6.29 -12.41 23.95
CA GLU A 254 6.05 -13.38 25.03
C GLU A 254 7.32 -14.16 25.43
N GLY A 255 8.26 -14.34 24.51
CA GLY A 255 9.57 -14.96 24.76
C GLY A 255 10.62 -14.02 25.37
N THR A 256 10.28 -12.76 25.64
CA THR A 256 11.19 -11.74 26.19
C THR A 256 10.92 -11.49 27.67
N SER A 257 11.86 -10.85 28.37
CA SER A 257 11.69 -10.49 29.80
C SER A 257 10.77 -9.27 30.02
N ILE A 258 9.93 -8.93 29.05
CA ILE A 258 9.12 -7.71 29.05
C ILE A 258 7.68 -8.07 29.34
N ASP A 259 7.02 -7.23 30.11
CA ASP A 259 5.60 -7.32 30.37
C ASP A 259 4.81 -6.90 29.12
N PRO A 260 4.13 -7.82 28.42
CA PRO A 260 3.38 -7.51 27.19
C PRO A 260 2.25 -6.51 27.43
N THR A 261 1.79 -6.35 28.69
CA THR A 261 0.76 -5.37 29.05
C THR A 261 1.22 -3.91 28.87
N PHE A 262 2.51 -3.67 28.62
CA PHE A 262 3.04 -2.34 28.30
C PHE A 262 2.60 -1.81 26.93
N ILE A 263 2.25 -2.72 26.02
CA ILE A 263 1.68 -2.41 24.73
C ILE A 263 0.16 -2.43 24.91
N ASP A 264 -0.39 -1.35 25.44
CA ASP A 264 -1.84 -1.15 25.37
C ASP A 264 -2.24 -0.72 23.94
N TYR A 265 -3.50 -0.99 23.59
CA TYR A 265 -4.01 -0.76 22.24
C TYR A 265 -3.97 0.71 21.84
N GLU A 266 -4.34 1.62 22.74
CA GLU A 266 -4.35 3.06 22.48
C GLU A 266 -2.94 3.58 22.16
N ARG A 267 -1.95 3.18 22.98
CA ARG A 267 -0.55 3.56 22.77
C ARG A 267 0.01 2.95 21.49
N TYR A 268 -0.23 1.66 21.26
CA TYR A 268 0.23 0.99 20.05
C TYR A 268 -0.31 1.70 18.80
N GLN A 269 -1.61 1.98 18.80
CA GLN A 269 -2.29 2.66 17.70
C GLN A 269 -1.68 4.04 17.46
N TYR A 270 -1.62 4.87 18.49
CA TYR A 270 -1.14 6.24 18.37
C TYR A 270 0.30 6.31 17.84
N LEU A 271 1.21 5.52 18.43
CA LEU A 271 2.61 5.49 17.98
C LEU A 271 2.73 4.93 16.56
N SER A 272 1.90 3.95 16.20
CA SER A 272 1.87 3.39 14.85
C SER A 272 1.37 4.41 13.82
N GLU A 273 0.27 5.12 14.09
CA GLU A 273 -0.27 6.17 13.23
C GLU A 273 0.72 7.33 13.06
N LEU A 274 1.35 7.76 14.15
CA LEU A 274 2.38 8.80 14.13
C LEU A 274 3.59 8.36 13.29
N ALA A 275 4.10 7.16 13.50
CA ALA A 275 5.22 6.62 12.72
C ALA A 275 4.85 6.41 11.24
N ASP A 276 3.62 5.98 10.94
CA ASP A 276 3.15 5.82 9.56
C ASP A 276 3.14 7.16 8.83
N TYR A 277 2.49 8.16 9.44
CA TYR A 277 2.28 9.46 8.85
C TYR A 277 3.58 10.26 8.71
N VAL A 278 4.41 10.26 9.75
CA VAL A 278 5.62 11.10 9.80
C VAL A 278 6.79 10.45 9.06
N PHE A 279 6.89 9.13 9.09
CA PHE A 279 8.08 8.42 8.65
C PHE A 279 7.81 7.41 7.53
N TRP A 280 6.99 6.39 7.78
CA TRP A 280 6.91 5.23 6.88
C TRP A 280 6.23 5.54 5.55
N THR A 281 4.98 6.03 5.56
CA THR A 281 4.24 6.33 4.33
C THR A 281 4.99 7.34 3.44
N PRO A 282 5.49 8.49 3.94
CA PRO A 282 6.25 9.40 3.10
C PRO A 282 7.53 8.79 2.52
N LEU A 283 8.17 7.88 3.24
CA LEU A 283 9.36 7.16 2.76
C LEU A 283 9.02 6.21 1.60
N ILE A 284 7.90 5.49 1.69
CA ILE A 284 7.38 4.65 0.60
C ILE A 284 6.96 5.51 -0.61
N GLU A 285 6.22 6.59 -0.38
CA GLU A 285 5.73 7.47 -1.45
C GLU A 285 6.86 8.16 -2.22
N ASN A 286 8.03 8.35 -1.59
CA ASN A 286 9.23 8.89 -2.22
C ASN A 286 10.20 7.81 -2.74
N ASN A 287 9.82 6.52 -2.68
CA ASN A 287 10.64 5.39 -3.11
C ASN A 287 12.00 5.30 -2.42
N LEU A 288 12.05 5.53 -1.10
CA LEU A 288 13.29 5.63 -0.33
C LEU A 288 13.60 4.42 0.56
N GLU A 289 12.68 3.46 0.69
CA GLU A 289 12.83 2.32 1.60
C GLU A 289 14.09 1.46 1.37
N TRP A 290 14.51 1.35 0.11
CA TRP A 290 15.66 0.56 -0.28
C TRP A 290 16.97 1.15 0.26
N MET A 291 16.98 2.44 0.63
CA MET A 291 18.11 3.13 1.25
C MET A 291 18.19 2.91 2.76
N ILE A 292 17.14 2.41 3.40
CA ILE A 292 17.12 2.21 4.86
C ILE A 292 16.90 0.76 5.27
N ALA A 293 16.52 -0.10 4.32
CA ALA A 293 16.38 -1.52 4.54
C ALA A 293 17.68 -2.25 4.27
N GLU A 294 17.93 -3.29 5.07
CA GLU A 294 19.09 -4.15 4.94
C GLU A 294 18.85 -5.25 3.90
N LYS A 295 19.78 -5.40 2.94
CA LYS A 295 19.73 -6.42 1.87
C LYS A 295 19.63 -7.84 2.40
N ASN A 296 20.16 -8.10 3.59
CA ASN A 296 20.04 -9.36 4.30
C ASN A 296 19.09 -9.21 5.48
N LEU A 297 17.86 -9.72 5.37
CA LEU A 297 16.86 -9.77 6.46
C LEU A 297 17.30 -10.55 7.72
N GLN A 298 18.51 -11.12 7.73
CA GLN A 298 19.14 -11.71 8.91
C GLN A 298 19.97 -10.70 9.73
N GLU A 299 20.22 -9.51 9.21
CA GLU A 299 20.97 -8.44 9.86
C GLU A 299 20.02 -7.42 10.54
N GLN A 300 20.56 -6.72 11.53
CA GLN A 300 19.79 -5.88 12.45
C GLN A 300 19.24 -4.65 11.73
N ASP A 301 17.93 -4.41 11.83
CA ASP A 301 17.35 -3.13 11.38
C ASP A 301 17.94 -1.99 12.21
N THR A 302 18.57 -1.02 11.54
CA THR A 302 19.13 0.15 12.23
C THR A 302 18.07 1.21 12.58
N ILE A 303 16.85 1.06 12.06
CA ILE A 303 15.70 1.92 12.34
C ILE A 303 14.59 1.05 12.91
N LEU A 304 14.17 1.36 14.12
CA LEU A 304 13.16 0.64 14.87
C LEU A 304 11.88 1.47 14.89
N LEU A 305 10.78 0.85 14.49
CA LEU A 305 9.45 1.46 14.40
C LEU A 305 8.44 0.68 15.25
N PRO A 306 7.36 1.31 15.76
CA PRO A 306 6.38 0.66 16.64
C PRO A 306 5.56 -0.46 15.98
N LYS A 307 5.58 -0.58 14.65
CA LYS A 307 4.84 -1.57 13.87
C LYS A 307 5.76 -2.28 12.87
N GLU A 308 5.36 -3.46 12.41
CA GLU A 308 6.07 -4.34 11.48
C GLU A 308 6.11 -3.80 10.03
N TYR A 309 6.44 -2.52 9.88
CA TYR A 309 6.53 -1.83 8.60
C TYR A 309 7.61 -2.43 7.70
N ALA A 310 8.86 -2.35 8.14
CA ALA A 310 10.01 -2.92 7.45
C ALA A 310 10.17 -4.41 7.80
N SER A 311 10.06 -4.75 9.08
CA SER A 311 10.17 -6.13 9.53
C SER A 311 9.54 -6.33 10.92
N LEU A 312 9.26 -7.60 11.25
CA LEU A 312 8.90 -8.03 12.60
C LEU A 312 10.01 -7.75 13.62
N TYR A 313 11.28 -7.82 13.19
CA TYR A 313 12.43 -7.54 14.06
C TYR A 313 12.43 -6.09 14.55
N SER A 314 12.29 -5.13 13.64
CA SER A 314 12.20 -3.69 13.97
C SER A 314 11.15 -3.43 15.04
N ALA A 315 9.92 -3.93 14.84
CA ALA A 315 8.82 -3.75 15.79
C ALA A 315 9.11 -4.38 17.15
N ARG A 316 9.58 -5.63 17.16
CA ARG A 316 9.93 -6.33 18.39
C ARG A 316 11.02 -5.59 19.18
N VAL A 317 12.08 -5.11 18.52
CA VAL A 317 13.19 -4.43 19.18
C VAL A 317 12.82 -3.02 19.62
N PHE A 318 11.95 -2.32 18.87
CA PHE A 318 11.33 -1.07 19.31
C PHE A 318 10.64 -1.26 20.67
N TRP A 319 9.71 -2.22 20.74
CA TRP A 319 8.98 -2.52 21.98
C TRP A 319 9.87 -3.12 23.06
N TYR A 320 10.99 -3.73 22.68
CA TYR A 320 12.00 -4.16 23.63
C TYR A 320 12.65 -2.98 24.37
N HIS A 321 13.00 -1.93 23.63
CA HIS A 321 13.64 -0.74 24.19
C HIS A 321 12.68 0.24 24.84
N TYR A 322 11.44 0.33 24.35
CA TYR A 322 10.46 1.34 24.75
C TYR A 322 10.26 1.48 26.28
N PRO A 323 10.16 0.41 27.10
CA PRO A 323 10.01 0.51 28.55
C PRO A 323 11.22 1.14 29.28
N SER A 324 12.39 1.21 28.65
CA SER A 324 13.61 1.78 29.23
C SER A 324 13.65 3.30 29.23
N TYR A 325 12.72 3.97 28.53
CA TYR A 325 12.68 5.42 28.31
C TYR A 325 11.38 6.05 28.81
N LYS A 326 11.00 5.74 30.05
CA LYS A 326 9.72 6.17 30.66
C LYS A 326 9.55 7.68 30.66
N GLU A 327 10.64 8.41 30.81
CA GLU A 327 10.67 9.87 30.77
C GLU A 327 10.27 10.46 29.41
N LEU A 328 10.24 9.66 28.33
CA LEU A 328 9.90 10.09 26.98
C LEU A 328 8.51 9.62 26.52
N HIS A 329 7.77 8.86 27.34
CA HIS A 329 6.49 8.28 26.93
C HIS A 329 5.43 9.33 26.60
N GLU A 330 5.40 10.43 27.36
CA GLU A 330 4.50 11.56 27.12
C GLU A 330 4.88 12.41 25.90
N GLU A 331 6.10 12.22 25.35
CA GLU A 331 6.51 12.87 24.11
C GLU A 331 6.29 11.98 22.87
N HIS A 332 5.79 10.76 23.07
CA HIS A 332 5.45 9.78 22.04
C HIS A 332 6.62 9.43 21.10
N ILE A 333 7.35 8.37 21.47
CA ILE A 333 8.47 7.88 20.66
C ILE A 333 7.93 7.20 19.39
N PHE A 334 8.26 7.73 18.20
CA PHE A 334 7.78 7.14 16.94
C PHE A 334 8.87 6.45 16.12
N ALA A 335 10.15 6.69 16.42
CA ALA A 335 11.27 5.95 15.83
C ALA A 335 12.49 5.92 16.76
N MET A 336 13.24 4.84 16.73
CA MET A 336 14.54 4.73 17.41
C MET A 336 15.61 4.27 16.42
N PHE A 337 16.84 4.76 16.58
CA PHE A 337 17.96 4.39 15.71
C PHE A 337 18.92 3.52 16.48
N GLU A 338 19.10 2.28 16.05
CA GLU A 338 20.01 1.32 16.65
C GLU A 338 21.38 1.36 15.98
N GLY A 339 22.44 1.45 16.80
CA GLY A 339 23.81 1.17 16.37
C GLY A 339 24.25 -0.19 16.89
N THR A 340 25.43 -0.65 16.47
CA THR A 340 25.97 -2.00 16.73
C THR A 340 25.92 -2.49 18.19
N LEU A 341 25.88 -1.59 19.17
CA LEU A 341 25.90 -1.93 20.61
C LEU A 341 24.88 -1.16 21.46
N SER A 342 24.17 -0.19 20.89
CA SER A 342 23.26 0.69 21.64
C SER A 342 22.44 1.57 20.72
N LEU A 343 21.29 2.05 21.22
CA LEU A 343 20.55 3.14 20.59
C LEU A 343 21.41 4.40 20.44
N ASN A 344 21.34 4.98 19.25
CA ASN A 344 22.07 6.17 18.83
C ASN A 344 21.25 7.44 19.00
N LEU A 345 19.95 7.34 18.73
CA LEU A 345 19.02 8.45 18.63
C LEU A 345 17.59 7.96 18.89
N ILE A 346 16.75 8.81 19.45
CA ILE A 346 15.30 8.56 19.65
C ILE A 346 14.54 9.76 19.11
N PHE A 347 13.53 9.52 18.27
CA PHE A 347 12.64 10.54 17.74
C PHE A 347 11.32 10.55 18.51
N THR A 348 10.92 11.72 18.97
CA THR A 348 9.64 11.98 19.65
C THR A 348 8.91 13.11 18.91
N GLU A 349 7.63 13.32 19.20
CA GLU A 349 6.89 14.47 18.64
C GLU A 349 7.51 15.82 19.01
N GLU A 350 8.13 15.89 20.20
CA GLU A 350 8.59 17.15 20.78
C GLU A 350 10.06 17.46 20.47
N ALA A 351 10.89 16.42 20.27
CA ALA A 351 12.33 16.58 20.07
C ALA A 351 13.01 15.30 19.55
N VAL A 352 14.30 15.44 19.28
CA VAL A 352 15.23 14.31 19.10
C VAL A 352 16.09 14.18 20.34
N TYR A 353 16.28 12.93 20.79
CA TYR A 353 17.13 12.62 21.93
C TYR A 353 18.38 11.87 21.50
N THR A 354 19.52 12.27 22.05
CA THR A 354 20.79 11.55 21.93
C THR A 354 21.36 11.22 23.31
N PHE A 355 22.47 10.48 23.33
CA PHE A 355 23.07 9.94 24.54
C PHE A 355 24.44 10.55 24.81
N LYS A 356 24.56 11.27 25.92
CA LYS A 356 25.86 11.75 26.42
C LYS A 356 26.45 10.70 27.35
N LYS A 357 27.59 10.11 26.94
CA LYS A 357 28.35 9.18 27.79
C LYS A 357 28.73 9.85 29.11
N LYS A 358 28.52 9.14 30.21
CA LYS A 358 29.02 9.51 31.54
C LYS A 358 30.20 8.61 31.91
N LEU A 359 31.13 9.13 32.70
CA LEU A 359 32.28 8.37 33.22
C LEU A 359 31.85 7.20 34.12
N PHE A 360 30.69 7.33 34.79
CA PHE A 360 30.06 6.28 35.60
C PHE A 360 28.53 6.38 35.46
N GLY A 361 27.84 5.22 35.40
CA GLY A 361 26.38 5.13 35.33
C GLY A 361 25.80 5.12 33.90
N LYS A 362 24.46 5.09 33.80
CA LYS A 362 23.75 5.10 32.51
C LYS A 362 24.00 6.41 31.74
N PRO A 363 24.11 6.37 30.39
CA PRO A 363 24.18 7.58 29.57
C PRO A 363 23.03 8.54 29.88
N ALA A 364 23.29 9.85 29.85
CA ALA A 364 22.22 10.84 29.99
C ALA A 364 21.58 11.12 28.63
N LEU A 365 20.26 11.19 28.61
CA LEU A 365 19.51 11.72 27.49
C LEU A 365 19.77 13.23 27.33
N VAL A 366 19.99 13.65 26.10
CA VAL A 366 20.16 15.04 25.70
C VAL A 366 19.06 15.36 24.71
N ARG A 367 18.15 16.27 25.10
CA ARG A 367 17.06 16.76 24.28
C ARG A 367 17.58 17.78 23.25
N ILE A 368 17.17 17.62 21.99
CA ILE A 368 17.52 18.50 20.88
C ILE A 368 16.21 18.88 20.18
N PRO A 369 15.77 20.15 20.26
CA PRO A 369 14.56 20.60 19.58
C PRO A 369 14.65 20.36 18.08
N TRP A 370 13.53 20.04 17.44
CA TRP A 370 13.47 19.75 15.99
C TRP A 370 14.06 20.86 15.12
N GLU A 371 13.97 22.12 15.56
CA GLU A 371 14.55 23.28 14.84
C GLU A 371 16.08 23.28 14.81
N GLN A 372 16.73 22.49 15.67
CA GLN A 372 18.18 22.35 15.77
C GLN A 372 18.68 21.00 15.24
N VAL A 373 17.77 20.17 14.73
CA VAL A 373 18.09 18.82 14.25
C VAL A 373 18.64 18.92 12.83
N GLU A 374 19.89 18.53 12.65
CA GLU A 374 20.54 18.44 11.34
C GLU A 374 20.61 16.97 10.92
N LEU A 375 19.69 16.55 10.06
CA LEU A 375 19.69 15.21 9.46
C LEU A 375 20.17 15.30 8.02
N SER A 376 20.96 14.31 7.62
CA SER A 376 21.40 14.17 6.22
C SER A 376 21.64 12.71 5.90
N SER A 377 21.76 12.41 4.62
CA SER A 377 22.06 11.09 4.10
C SER A 377 23.31 11.10 3.24
N SER A 378 23.95 9.94 3.14
CA SER A 378 24.98 9.68 2.15
C SER A 378 24.78 8.28 1.57
N LEU A 379 24.97 8.15 0.27
CA LEU A 379 24.85 6.91 -0.47
C LEU A 379 26.16 6.65 -1.21
N ASN A 380 26.68 5.44 -1.09
CA ASN A 380 27.83 4.97 -1.84
C ASN A 380 27.45 3.65 -2.51
N LEU A 381 27.17 3.71 -3.81
CA LEU A 381 26.72 2.55 -4.59
C LEU A 381 27.83 1.51 -4.75
N TRP A 382 29.10 1.94 -4.77
CA TRP A 382 30.24 1.03 -4.90
C TRP A 382 30.47 0.19 -3.65
N MET A 383 30.36 0.82 -2.48
CA MET A 383 30.50 0.14 -1.19
C MET A 383 29.20 -0.55 -0.76
N GLU A 384 28.12 -0.41 -1.55
CA GLU A 384 26.76 -0.77 -1.16
C GLU A 384 26.44 -0.24 0.26
N GLU A 385 26.65 1.06 0.51
CA GLU A 385 26.39 1.67 1.82
C GLU A 385 25.39 2.82 1.68
N SER A 386 24.35 2.81 2.51
CA SER A 386 23.45 3.93 2.72
C SER A 386 23.45 4.33 4.19
N LYS A 387 23.69 5.61 4.46
CA LYS A 387 23.88 6.14 5.82
C LYS A 387 22.95 7.31 6.08
N ILE A 388 22.40 7.35 7.29
CA ILE A 388 21.76 8.55 7.84
C ILE A 388 22.67 9.13 8.91
N HIS A 389 22.82 10.45 8.91
CA HIS A 389 23.67 11.20 9.82
C HIS A 389 22.85 12.18 10.63
N PHE A 390 23.23 12.33 11.90
CA PHE A 390 22.82 13.40 12.80
C PHE A 390 24.02 14.30 13.05
N GLY A 391 24.04 15.48 12.43
CA GLY A 391 25.23 16.31 12.30
C GLY A 391 26.38 15.51 11.66
N LYS A 392 27.46 15.30 12.39
CA LYS A 392 28.63 14.50 11.94
C LYS A 392 28.59 13.02 12.33
N LYS A 393 27.56 12.60 13.09
CA LYS A 393 27.47 11.23 13.61
C LYS A 393 26.60 10.38 12.68
N THR A 394 27.12 9.28 12.18
CA THR A 394 26.30 8.26 11.53
C THR A 394 25.42 7.56 12.56
N ILE A 395 24.10 7.58 12.34
CA ILE A 395 23.10 7.01 13.24
C ILE A 395 22.47 5.73 12.69
N SER A 396 22.52 5.55 11.37
CA SER A 396 22.11 4.34 10.65
C SER A 396 23.10 4.12 9.50
N ASN A 397 23.46 2.87 9.26
CA ASN A 397 24.28 2.43 8.15
C ASN A 397 23.78 1.05 7.72
N VAL A 398 23.30 0.94 6.50
CA VAL A 398 22.74 -0.31 5.96
C VAL A 398 23.35 -0.62 4.61
N SER A 399 23.32 -1.90 4.23
CA SER A 399 23.55 -2.32 2.85
C SER A 399 22.23 -2.19 2.09
N PRO A 400 22.08 -1.17 1.21
CA PRO A 400 20.80 -0.87 0.60
C PRO A 400 20.39 -1.95 -0.40
N VAL A 401 19.08 -2.13 -0.59
CA VAL A 401 18.53 -3.15 -1.48
C VAL A 401 18.49 -2.63 -2.93
N LEU A 402 19.65 -2.61 -3.59
CA LEU A 402 19.82 -1.97 -4.91
C LEU A 402 18.93 -2.54 -6.03
N SER A 403 18.50 -3.81 -5.92
CA SER A 403 17.56 -4.44 -6.85
C SER A 403 16.20 -3.73 -6.90
N GLU A 404 15.85 -3.00 -5.84
CA GLU A 404 14.63 -2.22 -5.73
C GLU A 404 14.62 -0.99 -6.63
N ILE A 405 15.78 -0.57 -7.14
CA ILE A 405 15.90 0.49 -8.15
C ILE A 405 16.47 -0.04 -9.47
N GLY A 406 16.37 -1.36 -9.69
CA GLY A 406 16.83 -2.00 -10.92
C GLY A 406 18.35 -2.10 -11.05
N LEU A 407 19.10 -1.81 -9.99
CA LEU A 407 20.55 -1.93 -9.99
C LEU A 407 20.97 -3.29 -9.45
N ASN A 408 21.91 -3.93 -10.15
CA ASN A 408 22.66 -5.08 -9.65
C ASN A 408 24.16 -4.76 -9.70
N SER A 409 24.99 -5.63 -9.12
CA SER A 409 26.44 -5.39 -9.03
C SER A 409 27.08 -5.15 -10.41
N LYS A 410 26.62 -5.86 -11.45
CA LYS A 410 27.08 -5.64 -12.82
C LYS A 410 26.68 -4.27 -13.37
N ALA A 411 25.44 -3.85 -13.16
CA ALA A 411 24.97 -2.53 -13.58
C ALA A 411 25.76 -1.40 -12.90
N ILE A 412 26.15 -1.58 -11.63
CA ILE A 412 26.96 -0.61 -10.89
C ILE A 412 28.40 -0.56 -11.42
N ASP A 413 28.97 -1.72 -11.75
CA ASP A 413 30.30 -1.83 -12.35
C ASP A 413 30.37 -1.20 -13.74
N ASP A 414 29.27 -1.28 -14.50
CA ASP A 414 29.14 -0.70 -15.84
C ASP A 414 28.96 0.83 -15.83
N LEU A 415 28.49 1.42 -14.71
CA LEU A 415 28.38 2.88 -14.54
C LEU A 415 29.75 3.53 -14.40
N ASP A 416 29.98 4.61 -15.14
CA ASP A 416 31.18 5.41 -14.94
C ASP A 416 31.13 6.23 -13.63
N SER A 417 32.26 6.82 -13.25
CA SER A 417 32.37 7.56 -11.98
C SER A 417 31.50 8.81 -11.90
N GLN A 418 31.15 9.43 -13.02
CA GLN A 418 30.27 10.61 -13.07
C GLN A 418 28.81 10.19 -13.02
N GLU A 419 28.41 9.18 -13.79
CA GLU A 419 27.05 8.63 -13.80
C GLU A 419 26.67 8.10 -12.41
N ARG A 420 27.57 7.33 -11.79
CA ARG A 420 27.37 6.80 -10.43
C ARG A 420 27.17 7.92 -9.41
N LYS A 421 28.02 8.96 -9.45
CA LYS A 421 27.90 10.12 -8.55
C LYS A 421 26.62 10.92 -8.79
N ALA A 422 26.19 11.06 -10.04
CA ALA A 422 24.95 11.74 -10.37
C ALA A 422 23.75 10.98 -9.77
N LEU A 423 23.73 9.66 -9.92
CA LEU A 423 22.70 8.79 -9.33
C LEU A 423 22.73 8.81 -7.81
N GLU A 424 23.92 8.74 -7.20
CA GLU A 424 24.09 8.87 -5.75
C GLU A 424 23.53 10.21 -5.24
N ASN A 425 23.86 11.31 -5.90
CA ASN A 425 23.41 12.65 -5.52
C ASN A 425 21.89 12.81 -5.65
N GLU A 426 21.28 12.26 -6.71
CA GLU A 426 19.83 12.31 -6.90
C GLU A 426 19.09 11.66 -5.73
N TRP A 427 19.48 10.44 -5.37
CA TRP A 427 18.85 9.70 -4.28
C TRP A 427 19.15 10.29 -2.90
N GLN A 428 20.37 10.78 -2.69
CA GLN A 428 20.71 11.53 -1.48
C GLN A 428 19.86 12.79 -1.34
N GLN A 429 19.62 13.53 -2.42
CA GLN A 429 18.78 14.73 -2.38
C GLN A 429 17.33 14.39 -2.01
N LYS A 430 16.76 13.33 -2.60
CA LYS A 430 15.40 12.86 -2.26
C LYS A 430 15.31 12.44 -0.78
N MET A 431 16.30 11.68 -0.29
CA MET A 431 16.35 11.28 1.12
C MET A 431 16.50 12.48 2.06
N ASN A 432 17.34 13.45 1.72
CA ASN A 432 17.51 14.67 2.51
C ASN A 432 16.21 15.48 2.58
N GLN A 433 15.50 15.63 1.46
CA GLN A 433 14.18 16.28 1.45
C GLN A 433 13.16 15.54 2.32
N PHE A 434 13.15 14.21 2.29
CA PHE A 434 12.32 13.41 3.17
C PHE A 434 12.64 13.68 4.65
N LEU A 435 13.93 13.66 5.04
CA LEU A 435 14.40 13.89 6.41
C LEU A 435 14.07 15.31 6.90
N GLU A 436 14.31 16.33 6.07
CA GLU A 436 14.02 17.74 6.36
C GLU A 436 12.53 17.99 6.60
N GLY A 437 11.64 17.21 5.97
CA GLY A 437 10.20 17.35 6.12
C GLY A 437 9.61 16.76 7.42
N ILE A 438 10.40 16.02 8.22
CA ILE A 438 9.89 15.35 9.44
C ILE A 438 9.20 16.33 10.41
N PRO A 439 9.79 17.48 10.79
CA PRO A 439 9.15 18.41 11.74
C PRO A 439 7.80 18.94 11.26
N GLN A 440 7.67 19.16 9.94
CA GLN A 440 6.42 19.65 9.36
C GLN A 440 5.32 18.58 9.44
N ARG A 441 5.65 17.32 9.13
CA ARG A 441 4.68 16.21 9.22
C ARG A 441 4.23 15.94 10.65
N ILE A 442 5.12 16.11 11.64
CA ILE A 442 4.73 16.05 13.06
C ILE A 442 3.70 17.14 13.39
N ARG A 443 3.94 18.38 12.98
CA ARG A 443 2.98 19.48 13.20
C ARG A 443 1.62 19.23 12.55
N GLU A 444 1.63 18.69 11.34
CA GLU A 444 0.41 18.34 10.62
C GLU A 444 -0.34 17.19 11.30
N PHE A 445 0.37 16.18 11.81
CA PHE A 445 -0.23 15.08 12.56
C PHE A 445 -0.93 15.59 13.83
N LYS A 446 -0.25 16.44 14.61
CA LYS A 446 -0.82 17.04 15.85
C LYS A 446 -1.98 18.00 15.61
N GLY A 447 -2.15 18.50 14.39
CA GLY A 447 -3.23 19.41 14.00
C GLY A 447 -4.49 18.71 13.46
N LYS A 448 -4.42 17.38 13.27
CA LYS A 448 -5.57 16.52 12.98
C LYS A 448 -6.27 16.11 14.27
#